data_AF-S2F3I0-F1
#
_entry.id   AF-S2F3I0-F1
#
_cell.length_a   1.000
_cell.length_b   1.000
_cell.length_c   1.000
_cell.angle_alpha   90.00
_cell.angle_beta   90.00
_cell.angle_gamma   90.00
#
_symmetry.space_group_name_H-M   'P 1'
#
loop_
_entity.id
_entity.type
_entity.pdbx_description
1 polymer ?
#
loop_
_entity_poly.entity_id
_entity_poly.type
_entity_poly.pdbx_seq_one_letter_code
_entity_poly.pdbx_strand_id
1 'polypeptide(L)'
;MKSPLDGRPPTLELIDKDGRLSAFRVRPRELTPLGAKLADAISSILGLGLLVASVATLPDWRHPALPELAVAIGGTIAGIWILRIIAREAFRVNTRIDLDLESIRVRRLRGWERFDRRLEHRFVLLPHDGTERERRRNDLATREASAHGHVVQKPVYYGDSFHVVLVYAGHRVDLLSVYGRKQAASIVARLQYCDQMLEQEAKRVGARTNPHVGAEWHDSPGGI
;
A
#
# COMPACT_ATOMS: atom_id res chain seq x y z
N MET A 1 -28.95 -5.80 -2.93
CA MET A 1 -28.10 -4.66 -2.51
C MET A 1 -26.66 -5.17 -2.44
N LYS A 2 -25.69 -4.53 -3.10
CA LYS A 2 -24.27 -4.93 -2.99
C LYS A 2 -23.78 -4.61 -1.57
N SER A 3 -23.03 -5.51 -0.95
CA SER A 3 -22.49 -5.27 0.39
C SER A 3 -21.49 -4.10 0.29
N PRO A 4 -21.50 -3.13 1.23
CA PRO A 4 -20.47 -2.08 1.28
C PRO A 4 -19.06 -2.68 1.43
N LEU A 5 -18.96 -3.97 1.78
CA LEU A 5 -17.70 -4.68 1.94
C LEU A 5 -17.13 -5.31 0.66
N ASP A 6 -17.89 -5.38 -0.44
CA ASP A 6 -17.49 -6.01 -1.72
C ASP A 6 -16.36 -5.27 -2.48
N GLY A 7 -15.83 -4.18 -1.92
CA GLY A 7 -14.74 -3.37 -2.46
C GLY A 7 -13.35 -3.73 -1.94
N ARG A 8 -12.33 -2.99 -2.41
CA ARG A 8 -10.99 -3.04 -1.84
C ARG A 8 -10.90 -2.13 -0.60
N PRO A 9 -10.18 -2.55 0.46
CA PRO A 9 -9.51 -3.85 0.61
C PRO A 9 -10.52 -5.00 0.87
N PRO A 10 -10.24 -6.23 0.40
CA PRO A 10 -11.08 -7.40 0.65
C PRO A 10 -11.35 -7.57 2.14
N THR A 11 -12.62 -7.64 2.51
CA THR A 11 -13.08 -7.76 3.89
C THR A 11 -14.03 -8.93 4.01
N LEU A 12 -13.80 -9.80 4.99
CA LEU A 12 -14.67 -10.92 5.30
C LEU A 12 -15.35 -10.66 6.64
N GLU A 13 -16.67 -10.76 6.67
CA GLU A 13 -17.45 -10.80 7.90
C GLU A 13 -17.41 -12.22 8.46
N LEU A 14 -17.16 -12.33 9.77
CA LEU A 14 -17.23 -13.58 10.50
C LEU A 14 -18.42 -13.49 11.43
N ILE A 15 -19.36 -14.41 11.24
CA ILE A 15 -20.59 -14.50 11.99
C ILE A 15 -20.43 -15.69 12.95
N ASP A 16 -20.81 -15.50 14.21
CA ASP A 16 -20.81 -16.55 15.22
C ASP A 16 -21.96 -17.54 14.98
N LYS A 17 -21.95 -18.67 15.71
CA LYS A 17 -22.98 -19.71 15.65
C LYS A 17 -24.39 -19.19 15.90
N ASP A 18 -24.51 -18.09 16.65
CA ASP A 18 -25.78 -17.42 16.96
C ASP A 18 -26.26 -16.44 15.87
N GLY A 19 -25.59 -16.40 14.72
CA GLY A 19 -25.94 -15.50 13.61
C GLY A 19 -25.53 -14.04 13.83
N ARG A 20 -24.73 -13.76 14.86
CA ARG A 20 -24.27 -12.41 15.22
C ARG A 20 -22.88 -12.11 14.67
N LEU A 21 -22.60 -10.85 14.40
CA LEU A 21 -21.29 -10.40 13.94
C LEU A 21 -20.25 -10.57 15.06
N SER A 22 -19.26 -11.45 14.86
CA SER A 22 -18.17 -11.67 15.82
C SER A 22 -16.91 -10.92 15.44
N ALA A 23 -16.54 -10.94 14.17
CA ALA A 23 -15.27 -10.36 13.73
C ALA A 23 -15.30 -9.92 12.26
N PHE A 24 -14.42 -8.99 11.91
CA PHE A 24 -14.06 -8.68 10.54
C PHE A 24 -12.62 -9.10 10.27
N ARG A 25 -12.38 -9.61 9.06
CA ARG A 25 -11.03 -9.88 8.57
C ARG A 25 -10.75 -9.04 7.35
N VAL A 26 -9.87 -8.07 7.49
CA VAL A 26 -9.42 -7.18 6.41
C VAL A 26 -8.08 -7.69 5.89
N ARG A 27 -8.00 -7.90 4.57
CA ARG A 27 -6.80 -8.41 3.89
C ARG A 27 -6.31 -7.43 2.82
N PRO A 28 -5.71 -6.30 3.22
CA PRO A 28 -5.10 -5.39 2.25
C PRO A 28 -3.93 -6.08 1.55
N ARG A 29 -3.91 -5.98 0.22
CA ARG A 29 -2.81 -6.47 -0.63
C ARG A 29 -2.22 -5.27 -1.35
N GLU A 30 -1.22 -4.67 -0.72
CA GLU A 30 -0.67 -3.39 -1.16
C GLU A 30 0.83 -3.46 -1.43
N LEU A 31 1.29 -2.55 -2.29
CA LEU A 31 2.69 -2.36 -2.58
C LEU A 31 3.33 -1.56 -1.44
N THR A 32 4.47 -2.01 -0.93
CA THR A 32 5.26 -1.26 0.06
C THR A 32 6.25 -0.33 -0.64
N PRO A 33 6.78 0.74 0.00
CA PRO A 33 7.81 1.59 -0.61
C PRO A 33 9.04 0.79 -1.08
N LEU A 34 9.48 -0.16 -0.26
CA LEU A 34 10.59 -1.06 -0.61
C LEU A 34 10.20 -1.96 -1.78
N GLY A 35 8.99 -2.50 -1.79
CA GLY A 35 8.46 -3.29 -2.90
C GLY A 35 8.41 -2.51 -4.21
N ALA A 36 7.98 -1.24 -4.18
CA ALA A 36 7.95 -0.37 -5.35
C ALA A 36 9.36 -0.11 -5.90
N LYS A 37 10.31 0.18 -5.01
CA LYS A 37 11.72 0.38 -5.37
C LYS A 37 12.35 -0.87 -5.99
N LEU A 38 12.10 -2.05 -5.41
CA LEU A 38 12.60 -3.32 -5.94
C LEU A 38 11.94 -3.68 -7.28
N ALA A 39 10.63 -3.46 -7.41
CA ALA A 39 9.90 -3.69 -8.65
C ALA A 39 10.46 -2.83 -9.80
N ASP A 40 10.73 -1.56 -9.54
CA ASP A 40 11.31 -0.65 -10.53
C ASP A 40 12.77 -1.04 -10.88
N ALA A 41 13.57 -1.47 -9.90
CA ALA A 41 14.94 -1.93 -10.15
C ALA A 41 14.96 -3.21 -11.01
N ILE A 42 14.17 -4.23 -10.65
CA ILE A 42 14.12 -5.50 -11.37
C ILE A 42 13.54 -5.31 -12.77
N SER A 43 12.47 -4.54 -12.91
CA SER A 43 11.90 -4.26 -14.24
C SER A 43 12.86 -3.47 -15.13
N SER A 44 13.71 -2.61 -14.56
CA SER A 44 14.76 -1.92 -15.33
C SER A 44 15.86 -2.88 -15.79
N ILE A 45 16.33 -3.77 -14.92
CA ILE A 45 17.36 -4.77 -15.27
C ILE A 45 16.85 -5.72 -16.35
N LEU A 46 15.67 -6.30 -16.14
CA LEU A 46 15.07 -7.21 -17.10
C LEU A 46 14.65 -6.50 -18.38
N GLY A 47 14.23 -5.22 -18.30
CA GLY A 47 13.93 -4.40 -19.46
C GLY A 47 15.16 -4.12 -20.33
N LEU A 48 16.31 -3.87 -19.71
CA LEU A 48 17.59 -3.77 -20.42
C LEU A 48 17.96 -5.11 -21.08
N GLY A 49 17.77 -6.22 -20.36
CA GLY A 49 17.98 -7.56 -20.91
C GLY A 49 17.08 -7.85 -22.12
N LEU A 50 15.80 -7.47 -22.04
CA LEU A 50 14.86 -7.60 -23.15
C LEU A 50 15.30 -6.77 -24.36
N LEU A 51 15.73 -5.52 -24.14
CA LEU A 51 16.22 -4.67 -25.21
C LEU A 51 17.46 -5.27 -25.90
N VAL A 52 18.43 -5.76 -25.13
CA VAL A 52 19.63 -6.42 -25.67
C VAL A 52 19.25 -7.67 -26.46
N ALA A 53 18.35 -8.49 -25.93
CA ALA A 53 17.88 -9.69 -26.61
C ALA A 53 17.15 -9.35 -27.93
N SER A 54 16.26 -8.36 -27.91
CA SER A 54 15.52 -7.93 -29.11
C SER A 54 16.43 -7.40 -30.21
N VAL A 55 17.52 -6.70 -29.86
CA VAL A 55 18.53 -6.27 -30.84
C VAL A 55 19.35 -7.46 -31.35
N ALA A 56 19.73 -8.39 -30.48
CA ALA A 56 20.54 -9.57 -30.84
C ALA A 56 19.80 -10.54 -31.77
N THR A 57 18.47 -10.56 -31.74
CA THR A 57 17.64 -11.40 -32.62
C THR A 57 17.39 -10.81 -34.00
N LEU A 58 17.87 -9.59 -34.29
CA LEU A 58 17.69 -8.99 -35.62
C LEU A 58 18.55 -9.73 -36.66
N PRO A 59 17.93 -10.25 -37.73
CA PRO A 59 18.62 -11.09 -38.71
C PRO A 59 19.70 -10.32 -39.51
N ASP A 60 19.51 -9.02 -39.71
CA ASP A 60 20.48 -8.18 -40.42
C ASP A 60 20.71 -6.82 -39.72
N TRP A 61 21.58 -6.82 -38.72
CA TRP A 61 21.97 -5.65 -37.92
C TRP A 61 22.53 -4.46 -38.73
N ARG A 62 22.98 -4.69 -39.97
CA ARG A 62 23.55 -3.64 -40.82
C ARG A 62 22.49 -2.91 -41.67
N HIS A 63 21.42 -3.59 -42.07
CA HIS A 63 20.33 -3.04 -42.87
C HIS A 63 18.98 -3.62 -42.43
N PRO A 64 18.51 -3.34 -41.20
CA PRO A 64 17.26 -3.88 -40.72
C PRO A 64 16.09 -3.35 -41.54
N ALA A 65 15.19 -4.24 -41.96
CA ALA A 65 13.95 -3.83 -42.60
C ALA A 65 13.11 -3.03 -41.59
N LEU A 66 12.54 -1.89 -42.02
CA LEU A 66 11.66 -1.06 -41.19
C LEU A 66 10.56 -1.84 -40.43
N PRO A 67 9.84 -2.83 -41.03
CA PRO A 67 8.84 -3.59 -40.28
C PRO A 67 9.44 -4.43 -39.15
N GLU A 68 10.62 -5.04 -39.35
CA GLU A 68 11.28 -5.85 -38.32
C GLU A 68 11.75 -4.98 -37.15
N LEU A 69 12.28 -3.80 -37.46
CA LEU A 69 12.70 -2.81 -36.47
C LEU A 69 11.51 -2.26 -35.68
N ALA A 70 10.39 -1.99 -36.35
CA ALA A 70 9.15 -1.57 -35.70
C ALA A 70 8.60 -2.63 -34.73
N VAL A 71 8.63 -3.91 -35.12
CA VAL A 71 8.21 -5.02 -34.25
C VAL A 71 9.17 -5.18 -33.07
N ALA A 72 10.48 -5.11 -33.28
CA ALA A 72 11.47 -5.21 -32.22
C ALA A 72 11.32 -4.09 -31.17
N ILE A 73 11.21 -2.83 -31.62
CA ILE A 73 11.02 -1.68 -30.74
C ILE A 73 9.66 -1.74 -30.04
N GLY A 74 8.58 -1.94 -30.80
CA GLY A 74 7.22 -2.00 -30.26
C GLY A 74 7.05 -3.12 -29.25
N GLY A 75 7.57 -4.32 -29.57
CA GLY A 75 7.58 -5.48 -28.68
C GLY A 75 8.41 -5.25 -27.42
N THR A 76 9.57 -4.59 -27.53
CA THR A 76 10.40 -4.23 -26.37
C THR A 76 9.68 -3.26 -25.45
N ILE A 77 9.10 -2.18 -25.99
CA ILE A 77 8.37 -1.19 -25.19
C ILE A 77 7.17 -1.83 -24.49
N ALA A 78 6.38 -2.61 -25.23
CA ALA A 78 5.24 -3.34 -24.66
C ALA A 78 5.70 -4.34 -23.58
N GLY A 79 6.77 -5.08 -23.83
CA GLY A 79 7.34 -6.03 -22.89
C GLY A 79 7.83 -5.37 -21.61
N ILE A 80 8.54 -4.23 -21.69
CA ILE A 80 8.96 -3.46 -20.53
C ILE A 80 7.75 -2.96 -19.73
N TRP A 81 6.71 -2.49 -20.40
CA TRP A 81 5.50 -2.01 -19.73
C TRP A 81 4.77 -3.13 -18.98
N ILE A 82 4.57 -4.27 -19.64
CA ILE A 82 3.98 -5.48 -19.02
C ILE A 82 4.81 -5.93 -17.83
N LEU A 83 6.14 -5.94 -17.98
CA LEU A 83 7.05 -6.36 -16.93
C LEU A 83 7.00 -5.48 -15.69
N ARG A 84 6.85 -4.15 -15.88
CA ARG A 84 6.64 -3.21 -14.77
C ARG A 84 5.35 -3.52 -14.01
N ILE A 85 4.26 -3.83 -14.72
CA ILE A 85 2.98 -4.18 -14.10
C ILE A 85 3.12 -5.48 -13.29
N ILE A 86 3.68 -6.52 -13.90
CA ILE A 86 3.87 -7.82 -13.25
C ILE A 86 4.79 -7.69 -12.03
N ALA A 87 5.91 -6.98 -12.16
CA ALA A 87 6.84 -6.75 -11.06
C ALA A 87 6.12 -6.06 -9.89
N ARG A 88 5.41 -4.96 -10.15
CA ARG A 88 4.68 -4.24 -9.09
C ARG A 88 3.59 -5.08 -8.43
N GLU A 89 2.91 -5.96 -9.17
CA GLU A 89 1.92 -6.87 -8.59
C GLU A 89 2.55 -7.99 -7.76
N ALA A 90 3.70 -8.51 -8.19
CA ALA A 90 4.45 -9.56 -7.49
C ALA A 90 5.03 -9.07 -6.15
N PHE A 91 5.41 -7.79 -6.06
CA PHE A 91 5.92 -7.17 -4.84
C PHE A 91 4.84 -6.68 -3.86
N ARG A 92 3.56 -6.92 -4.14
CA ARG A 92 2.49 -6.60 -3.18
C ARG A 92 2.52 -7.56 -2.00
N VAL A 93 2.40 -7.00 -0.81
CA VAL A 93 2.37 -7.76 0.45
C VAL A 93 0.92 -7.90 0.91
N ASN A 94 0.54 -9.13 1.25
CA ASN A 94 -0.75 -9.41 1.86
C ASN A 94 -0.63 -9.26 3.39
N THR A 95 -1.25 -8.23 3.94
CA THR A 95 -1.32 -8.04 5.39
C THR A 95 -2.67 -8.54 5.89
N ARG A 96 -2.70 -9.18 7.05
CA ARG A 96 -3.94 -9.69 7.64
C ARG A 96 -4.22 -8.97 8.96
N ILE A 97 -5.38 -8.34 9.01
CA ILE A 97 -5.90 -7.61 10.17
C ILE A 97 -7.24 -8.25 10.53
N ASP A 98 -7.31 -8.88 11.70
CA ASP A 98 -8.53 -9.47 12.23
C ASP A 98 -9.03 -8.54 13.37
N LEU A 99 -10.20 -7.94 13.19
CA LEU A 99 -10.90 -7.08 14.15
C LEU A 99 -11.99 -7.91 14.82
N ASP A 100 -11.97 -8.02 16.13
CA ASP A 100 -12.94 -8.73 16.95
C ASP A 100 -13.58 -7.75 17.93
N LEU A 101 -14.68 -8.13 18.58
CA LEU A 101 -15.34 -7.32 19.60
C LEU A 101 -14.37 -6.89 20.71
N GLU A 102 -13.44 -7.78 21.09
CA GLU A 102 -12.51 -7.56 22.20
C GLU A 102 -11.10 -7.17 21.76
N SER A 103 -10.70 -7.47 20.53
CA SER A 103 -9.29 -7.30 20.16
C SER A 103 -9.04 -7.02 18.70
N ILE A 104 -7.97 -6.27 18.45
CA ILE A 104 -7.41 -6.01 17.14
C ILE A 104 -6.17 -6.89 16.99
N ARG A 105 -6.16 -7.77 16.00
CA ARG A 105 -5.05 -8.69 15.74
C ARG A 105 -4.41 -8.41 14.39
N VAL A 106 -3.11 -8.21 14.37
CA VAL A 106 -2.36 -7.95 13.12
C VAL A 106 -1.28 -9.00 12.94
N ARG A 107 -1.24 -9.59 11.73
CA ARG A 107 -0.19 -10.54 11.36
C ARG A 107 1.09 -9.77 11.02
N ARG A 108 2.11 -9.94 11.86
CA ARG A 108 3.48 -9.47 11.63
C ARG A 108 4.37 -10.61 11.14
N LEU A 109 5.58 -10.28 10.72
CA LEU A 109 6.63 -11.25 10.40
C LEU A 109 6.90 -12.22 11.57
N ARG A 110 6.96 -11.70 12.81
CA ARG A 110 7.31 -12.48 14.01
C ARG A 110 6.13 -13.15 14.71
N GLY A 111 4.89 -12.98 14.26
CA GLY A 111 3.77 -13.45 15.05
C GLY A 111 2.46 -12.73 14.77
N TRP A 112 1.48 -13.03 15.61
CA TRP A 112 0.28 -12.22 15.75
C TRP A 112 0.50 -11.23 16.87
N GLU A 113 0.29 -9.96 16.57
CA GLU A 113 0.27 -8.91 17.56
C GLU A 113 -1.20 -8.65 17.92
N ARG A 114 -1.52 -8.61 19.22
CA ARG A 114 -2.89 -8.45 19.72
C ARG A 114 -2.97 -7.18 20.56
N PHE A 115 -3.96 -6.36 20.26
CA PHE A 115 -4.30 -5.15 21.00
C PHE A 115 -5.71 -5.30 21.56
N ASP A 116 -5.92 -4.91 22.82
CA ASP A 116 -7.24 -4.91 23.43
C ASP A 116 -8.06 -3.73 22.90
N ARG A 117 -9.19 -4.01 22.26
CA ARG A 117 -10.06 -3.01 21.64
C ARG A 117 -10.78 -2.13 22.67
N ARG A 118 -10.85 -2.56 23.94
CA ARG A 118 -11.48 -1.81 25.04
C ARG A 118 -10.65 -0.59 25.48
N LEU A 119 -9.37 -0.55 25.11
CA LEU A 119 -8.53 0.62 25.31
C LEU A 119 -8.76 1.63 24.19
N GLU A 120 -8.47 2.90 24.49
CA GLU A 120 -8.57 3.99 23.52
C GLU A 120 -7.72 3.67 22.28
N HIS A 121 -8.37 3.65 21.12
CA HIS A 121 -7.70 3.38 19.87
C HIS A 121 -8.32 4.14 18.70
N ARG A 122 -7.51 4.48 17.70
CA ARG A 122 -7.97 5.07 16.44
C ARG A 122 -7.07 4.67 15.29
N PHE A 123 -7.66 4.51 14.11
CA PHE A 123 -6.91 4.31 12.86
C PHE A 123 -6.67 5.65 12.19
N VAL A 124 -5.41 5.96 11.90
CA VAL A 124 -5.00 7.20 11.24
C VAL A 124 -4.04 6.91 10.09
N LEU A 125 -3.99 7.84 9.14
CA LEU A 125 -3.05 7.79 8.03
C LEU A 125 -1.94 8.82 8.28
N LEU A 126 -0.69 8.37 8.31
CA LEU A 126 0.47 9.26 8.47
C LEU A 126 1.39 9.15 7.24
N PRO A 127 2.05 10.25 6.82
CA PRO A 127 3.13 10.18 5.84
C PRO A 127 4.25 9.23 6.30
N HIS A 128 4.95 8.60 5.37
CA HIS A 128 6.06 7.71 5.71
C HIS A 128 7.23 8.47 6.34
N ASP A 129 7.82 7.96 7.42
CA ASP A 129 8.90 8.67 8.15
C ASP A 129 10.16 8.92 7.28
N GLY A 130 10.36 8.03 6.31
CA GLY A 130 11.42 8.11 5.30
C GLY A 130 11.31 9.27 4.29
N THR A 131 10.18 9.96 4.21
CA THR A 131 9.92 11.03 3.21
C THR A 131 10.93 12.15 3.28
N GLU A 132 11.18 12.70 4.47
CA GLU A 132 12.13 13.80 4.65
C GLU A 132 13.56 13.41 4.27
N ARG A 133 13.94 12.17 4.61
CA ARG A 133 15.28 11.66 4.30
C ARG A 133 15.46 11.37 2.81
N GLU A 134 14.42 10.95 2.11
CA GLU A 134 14.41 10.82 0.66
C GLU A 134 14.49 12.19 -0.02
N ARG A 135 13.65 13.13 0.41
CA ARG A 135 13.60 14.51 -0.11
C ARG A 135 14.98 15.17 -0.05
N ARG A 136 15.62 15.18 1.12
CA ARG A 136 16.97 15.75 1.28
C ARG A 136 18.02 15.12 0.37
N ARG A 137 17.95 13.80 0.15
CA ARG A 137 18.87 13.09 -0.76
C ARG A 137 18.61 13.43 -2.21
N ASN A 138 17.35 13.54 -2.61
CA ASN A 138 16.98 13.93 -3.96
C ASN A 138 17.38 15.38 -4.24
N ASP A 139 17.14 16.29 -3.29
CA ASP A 139 17.52 17.70 -3.40
C ASP A 139 19.03 17.87 -3.57
N LEU A 140 19.83 17.14 -2.77
CA LEU A 140 21.29 17.15 -2.89
C LEU A 140 21.72 16.65 -4.28
N ALA A 141 21.20 15.50 -4.73
CA ALA A 141 21.56 14.91 -6.02
C ALA A 141 21.16 15.82 -7.20
N THR A 142 20.03 16.51 -7.11
CA THR A 142 19.59 17.47 -8.14
C THR A 142 20.49 18.71 -8.17
N ARG A 143 20.93 19.22 -7.00
CA ARG A 143 21.90 20.33 -6.94
C ARG A 143 23.25 19.95 -7.50
N GLU A 144 23.76 18.77 -7.15
CA GLU A 144 25.01 18.24 -7.69
C GLU A 144 24.92 18.06 -9.21
N ALA A 145 23.83 17.47 -9.72
CA ALA A 145 23.64 17.31 -11.16
C ALA A 145 23.59 18.67 -11.88
N SER A 146 22.84 19.64 -11.32
CA SER A 146 22.74 20.98 -11.90
C SER A 146 24.08 21.72 -11.93
N ALA A 147 24.93 21.54 -10.92
CA ALA A 147 26.28 22.10 -10.90
C ALA A 147 27.16 21.54 -12.03
N HIS A 148 26.90 20.31 -12.48
CA HIS A 148 27.56 19.68 -13.62
C HIS A 148 26.82 19.87 -14.95
N GLY A 149 25.79 20.74 -14.99
CA GLY A 149 24.99 21.00 -16.20
C GLY A 149 24.04 19.86 -16.58
N HIS A 150 23.77 18.93 -15.68
CA HIS A 150 22.85 17.81 -15.89
C HIS A 150 21.53 18.03 -15.17
N VAL A 151 20.42 17.63 -15.80
CA VAL A 151 19.09 17.60 -15.18
C VAL A 151 18.76 16.16 -14.82
N VAL A 152 18.59 15.89 -13.51
CA VAL A 152 18.25 14.56 -13.00
C VAL A 152 16.96 14.65 -12.19
N GLN A 153 15.97 13.85 -12.59
CA GLN A 153 14.76 13.61 -11.81
C GLN A 153 14.87 12.26 -11.11
N LYS A 154 14.98 12.29 -9.78
CA LYS A 154 14.99 11.06 -8.97
C LYS A 154 13.56 10.60 -8.68
N PRO A 155 13.28 9.29 -8.73
CA PRO A 155 11.97 8.76 -8.32
C PRO A 155 11.73 9.02 -6.82
N VAL A 156 10.45 9.23 -6.47
CA VAL A 156 9.99 9.44 -5.10
C VAL A 156 9.25 8.17 -4.65
N TYR A 157 9.81 7.44 -3.70
CA TYR A 157 9.23 6.19 -3.21
C TYR A 157 8.57 6.36 -1.85
N TYR A 158 9.27 7.02 -0.93
CA TYR A 158 8.78 7.23 0.43
C TYR A 158 7.85 8.43 0.51
N GLY A 159 8.08 9.48 -0.28
CA GLY A 159 7.17 10.64 -0.35
C GLY A 159 5.74 10.28 -0.79
N ASP A 160 5.59 9.26 -1.62
CA ASP A 160 4.29 8.73 -2.06
C ASP A 160 3.79 7.56 -1.21
N SER A 161 4.47 7.28 -0.09
CA SER A 161 4.10 6.21 0.83
C SER A 161 3.53 6.74 2.14
N PHE A 162 2.63 5.95 2.71
CA PHE A 162 1.92 6.28 3.94
C PHE A 162 1.91 5.09 4.90
N HIS A 163 1.96 5.38 6.19
CA HIS A 163 1.72 4.41 7.25
C HIS A 163 0.23 4.40 7.59
N VAL A 164 -0.36 3.21 7.58
CA VAL A 164 -1.65 2.94 8.24
C VAL A 164 -1.33 2.65 9.69
N VAL A 165 -1.78 3.52 10.60
CA VAL A 165 -1.36 3.54 11.99
C VAL A 165 -2.55 3.28 12.90
N LEU A 166 -2.35 2.43 13.89
CA LEU A 166 -3.20 2.33 15.08
C LEU A 166 -2.59 3.21 16.16
N VAL A 167 -3.25 4.31 16.51
CA VAL A 167 -2.92 5.03 17.74
C VAL A 167 -3.61 4.29 18.86
N TYR A 168 -2.84 3.71 19.78
CA TYR A 168 -3.31 2.82 20.83
C TYR A 168 -2.87 3.35 22.19
N ALA A 169 -3.80 3.74 23.05
CA ALA A 169 -3.53 4.37 24.34
C ALA A 169 -2.51 5.53 24.23
N GLY A 170 -2.65 6.37 23.20
CA GLY A 170 -1.72 7.48 22.88
C GLY A 170 -0.43 7.07 22.16
N HIS A 171 -0.14 5.78 22.01
CA HIS A 171 1.07 5.29 21.34
C HIS A 171 0.85 5.01 19.86
N ARG A 172 1.83 5.35 19.03
CA ARG A 172 1.83 5.05 17.59
C ARG A 172 2.22 3.59 17.34
N VAL A 173 1.34 2.83 16.69
CA VAL A 173 1.60 1.47 16.22
C VAL A 173 1.39 1.40 14.70
N ASP A 174 2.47 1.22 13.94
CA ASP A 174 2.41 1.19 12.48
C ASP A 174 1.93 -0.17 11.99
N LEU A 175 0.69 -0.28 11.50
CA LEU A 175 0.11 -1.57 11.08
C LEU A 175 0.68 -2.04 9.74
N LEU A 176 0.79 -1.14 8.77
CA LEU A 176 1.44 -1.41 7.48
C LEU A 176 1.88 -0.12 6.80
N SER A 177 2.79 -0.28 5.82
CA SER A 177 3.22 0.80 4.94
C SER A 177 2.70 0.56 3.53
N VAL A 178 2.10 1.57 2.93
CA VAL A 178 1.43 1.49 1.63
C VAL A 178 1.98 2.55 0.70
N TYR A 179 2.41 2.14 -0.48
CA TYR A 179 2.77 3.01 -1.59
C TYR A 179 1.50 3.43 -2.34
N GLY A 180 1.17 4.72 -2.27
CA GLY A 180 -0.03 5.31 -2.87
C GLY A 180 -1.06 5.77 -1.84
N ARG A 181 -1.42 7.07 -1.90
CA ARG A 181 -2.36 7.73 -0.98
C ARG A 181 -3.76 7.11 -1.03
N LYS A 182 -4.29 6.84 -2.23
CA LYS A 182 -5.66 6.35 -2.41
C LYS A 182 -5.88 4.97 -1.78
N GLN A 183 -4.94 4.07 -1.98
CA GLN A 183 -4.96 2.73 -1.42
C GLN A 183 -4.86 2.80 0.10
N ALA A 184 -3.91 3.56 0.64
CA ALA A 184 -3.74 3.72 2.07
C ALA A 184 -4.99 4.31 2.76
N ALA A 185 -5.57 5.35 2.16
CA ALA A 185 -6.81 5.96 2.65
C ALA A 185 -7.99 4.98 2.63
N SER A 186 -8.14 4.16 1.58
CA SER A 186 -9.20 3.15 1.51
C SER A 186 -9.10 2.10 2.63
N ILE A 187 -7.88 1.77 3.05
CA ILE A 187 -7.65 0.83 4.14
C ILE A 187 -8.04 1.44 5.48
N VAL A 188 -7.62 2.67 5.75
CA VAL A 188 -8.00 3.38 7.00
C VAL A 188 -9.51 3.52 7.07
N ALA A 189 -10.16 3.99 5.99
CA ALA A 189 -11.61 4.11 5.93
C ALA A 189 -12.32 2.76 6.16
N ARG A 190 -11.77 1.66 5.63
CA ARG A 190 -12.32 0.32 5.86
C ARG A 190 -12.18 -0.14 7.30
N LEU A 191 -11.00 0.05 7.91
CA LEU A 191 -10.75 -0.31 9.30
C LEU A 191 -11.65 0.48 10.25
N GLN A 192 -11.78 1.78 10.00
CA GLN A 192 -12.69 2.68 10.70
C GLN A 192 -14.15 2.23 10.59
N TYR A 193 -14.61 1.89 9.38
CA TYR A 193 -15.96 1.38 9.17
C TYR A 193 -16.22 0.06 9.92
N CYS A 194 -15.30 -0.91 9.82
CA CYS A 194 -15.41 -2.18 10.52
C CYS A 194 -15.44 -1.99 12.05
N ASP A 195 -14.63 -1.07 12.56
CA ASP A 195 -14.62 -0.74 14.00
C ASP A 195 -15.95 -0.12 14.45
N GLN A 196 -16.50 0.83 13.70
CA GLN A 196 -17.84 1.37 13.99
C GLN A 196 -18.93 0.29 14.02
N MET A 197 -18.90 -0.65 13.08
CA MET A 197 -19.86 -1.77 13.03
C MET A 197 -19.74 -2.69 14.24
N LEU A 198 -18.52 -3.04 14.65
CA LEU A 198 -18.30 -3.84 15.86
C LEU A 198 -18.71 -3.09 17.13
N GLU A 199 -18.59 -1.76 17.16
CA GLU A 199 -19.05 -0.96 18.30
C GLU A 199 -20.57 -0.94 18.41
N GLN A 200 -21.27 -0.82 17.27
CA GLN A 200 -22.74 -0.91 17.24
C GLN A 200 -23.21 -2.29 17.72
N GLU A 201 -22.52 -3.35 17.32
CA GLU A 201 -22.85 -4.70 17.77
C GLU A 201 -22.54 -4.90 19.26
N ALA A 202 -21.40 -4.39 19.76
CA ALA A 202 -21.06 -4.44 21.19
C ALA A 202 -22.14 -3.76 22.06
N LYS A 203 -22.66 -2.62 21.60
CA LYS A 203 -23.78 -1.91 22.26
C LYS A 203 -25.07 -2.74 22.26
N ARG A 204 -25.39 -3.43 21.17
CA ARG A 204 -26.58 -4.30 21.07
C ARG A 204 -26.51 -5.49 22.01
N VAL A 205 -25.32 -6.06 22.20
CA VAL A 205 -25.10 -7.24 23.06
C VAL A 205 -24.95 -6.86 24.54
N GLY A 206 -24.98 -5.57 24.88
CA GLY A 206 -24.81 -5.11 26.27
C GLY A 206 -23.40 -5.29 26.81
N ALA A 207 -22.41 -5.48 25.91
CA ALA A 207 -21.01 -5.41 26.29
C ALA A 207 -20.68 -3.97 26.73
N ARG A 208 -19.83 -3.81 27.75
CA ARG A 208 -19.42 -2.49 28.28
C ARG A 208 -19.05 -1.56 27.12
N THR A 209 -19.66 -0.38 27.13
CA THR A 209 -19.52 0.65 26.10
C THR A 209 -18.05 1.04 25.96
N ASN A 210 -17.52 1.03 24.74
CA ASN A 210 -16.18 1.51 24.49
C ASN A 210 -16.21 3.04 24.57
N PRO A 211 -15.35 3.71 25.36
CA PRO A 211 -15.59 5.09 25.76
C PRO A 211 -15.71 6.11 24.61
N HIS A 212 -15.02 5.96 23.46
CA HIS A 212 -14.85 7.11 22.55
C HIS A 212 -14.71 6.83 21.05
N VAL A 213 -15.72 6.21 20.42
CA VAL A 213 -15.93 6.39 18.96
C VAL A 213 -16.68 7.71 18.66
N GLY A 214 -17.16 8.42 19.70
CA GLY A 214 -17.97 9.64 19.60
C GLY A 214 -17.20 10.97 19.62
N ALA A 215 -15.86 10.97 19.70
CA ALA A 215 -15.10 12.20 19.50
C ALA A 215 -15.11 12.53 18.00
N GLU A 216 -15.86 13.58 17.65
CA GLU A 216 -15.96 14.24 16.34
C GLU A 216 -14.97 13.76 15.28
N TRP A 217 -15.51 13.16 14.22
CA TRP A 217 -14.79 12.78 13.01
C TRP A 217 -14.56 14.00 12.12
N HIS A 218 -14.12 15.10 12.73
CA HIS A 218 -13.74 16.32 12.03
C HIS A 218 -12.22 16.43 11.94
N ASP A 219 -11.81 16.74 10.72
CA ASP A 219 -10.46 17.09 10.28
C ASP A 219 -9.45 15.94 10.20
N SER A 220 -9.53 15.22 9.07
CA SER A 220 -8.30 14.81 8.39
C SER A 220 -7.54 16.09 8.01
N PRO A 221 -6.36 16.40 8.58
CA PRO A 221 -5.57 17.52 8.11
C PRO A 221 -4.89 17.06 6.82
N GLY A 222 -5.38 17.54 5.68
CA GLY A 222 -4.78 17.21 4.39
C GLY A 222 -5.56 17.70 3.17
N GLY A 223 -6.27 18.82 3.32
CA GLY A 223 -6.77 19.63 2.22
C GLY A 223 -5.85 20.84 2.01
N ILE A 224 -4.71 20.60 1.37
CA ILE A 224 -3.96 21.46 0.44
C ILE A 224 -2.89 20.61 -0.24
#